data_AF-A0A522LM06-F1
#
_entry.id   AF-A0A522LM06-F1
#
_cell.length_a   1.000
_cell.length_b   1.000
_cell.length_c   1.000
_cell.angle_alpha   90.00
_cell.angle_beta   90.00
_cell.angle_gamma   90.00
#
_symmetry.space_group_name_H-M   'P 1'
#
loop_
_entity.id
_entity.type
_entity.pdbx_description
1 polymer ?
#
loop_
_entity_poly.entity_id
_entity_poly.type
_entity_poly.pdbx_seq_one_letter_code
_entity_poly.pdbx_strand_id
1 'polypeptide(L)'
;MVNTLRGVVCHCGLWTLVRAWLAGTLLVLAGTGVAGGVEALSPSGLRTKYAALGPQLVSNQFGGPLYLDSNETPRQSEGDLYAAIDYPFATVSTALDSAGHWCDVMILHLNTKYCRASTVGGATDLDLRIGKKLDQPLSTATRLLFSYHAVAATPQYLDVELSAPSGPFGTSNYR
;
A
#
# COMPACT_ATOMS: atom_id res chain seq x y z
N MET A 1 -70.81 27.13 -75.19
CA MET A 1 -69.87 27.35 -76.30
C MET A 1 -68.47 26.96 -75.83
N VAL A 2 -67.89 25.97 -76.50
CA VAL A 2 -66.45 25.72 -76.76
C VAL A 2 -65.44 25.79 -75.59
N ASN A 3 -65.11 24.59 -75.07
CA ASN A 3 -63.80 23.91 -75.17
C ASN A 3 -62.51 24.57 -74.64
N THR A 4 -61.86 23.95 -73.64
CA THR A 4 -60.40 23.57 -73.55
C THR A 4 -60.12 23.01 -72.13
N LEU A 5 -59.82 21.75 -71.83
CA LEU A 5 -58.78 20.76 -72.18
C LEU A 5 -57.34 21.00 -71.63
N ARG A 6 -56.87 19.98 -70.87
CA ARG A 6 -55.49 19.56 -70.47
C ARG A 6 -54.88 20.31 -69.28
N GLY A 7 -54.67 19.68 -68.11
CA GLY A 7 -53.64 18.67 -67.73
C GLY A 7 -52.80 19.32 -66.59
N VAL A 8 -52.26 18.72 -65.53
CA VAL A 8 -51.74 17.39 -65.19
C VAL A 8 -51.74 17.31 -63.65
N VAL A 9 -52.20 16.21 -63.03
CA VAL A 9 -51.80 15.82 -61.67
C VAL A 9 -51.60 14.30 -61.66
N CYS A 10 -50.37 13.85 -61.43
CA CYS A 10 -50.05 12.43 -61.24
C CYS A 10 -49.23 12.23 -59.96
N HIS A 11 -49.92 11.64 -58.99
CA HIS A 11 -49.57 10.67 -57.94
C HIS A 11 -48.11 10.37 -57.52
N CYS A 12 -48.05 10.11 -56.21
CA CYS A 12 -47.31 9.04 -55.50
C CYS A 12 -45.81 9.20 -55.23
N GLY A 13 -45.48 9.22 -53.93
CA GLY A 13 -44.11 8.96 -53.45
C GLY A 13 -43.90 9.29 -51.98
N LEU A 14 -44.65 8.65 -51.08
CA LEU A 14 -44.51 8.82 -49.63
C LEU A 14 -43.53 7.80 -49.05
N TRP A 15 -42.22 7.95 -49.25
CA TRP A 15 -41.22 7.00 -48.72
C TRP A 15 -40.02 7.74 -48.09
N THR A 16 -39.65 7.30 -46.87
CA THR A 16 -38.42 7.60 -46.09
C THR A 16 -38.44 8.96 -45.34
N LEU A 17 -38.14 9.09 -44.04
CA LEU A 17 -37.16 8.40 -43.18
C LEU A 17 -37.62 8.41 -41.70
N VAL A 18 -37.72 7.23 -41.09
CA VAL A 18 -37.81 7.03 -39.64
C VAL A 18 -36.40 7.11 -39.06
N ARG A 19 -36.11 8.16 -38.26
CA ARG A 19 -34.85 8.29 -37.51
C ARG A 19 -34.96 7.51 -36.19
N ALA A 20 -34.45 6.30 -36.20
CA ALA A 20 -34.26 5.48 -35.00
C ALA A 20 -33.14 6.05 -34.12
N TRP A 21 -33.50 6.48 -32.90
CA TRP A 21 -32.55 6.82 -31.85
C TRP A 21 -32.14 5.54 -31.12
N LEU A 22 -30.94 5.03 -31.40
CA LEU A 22 -30.31 3.96 -30.63
C LEU A 22 -29.62 4.57 -29.41
N ALA A 23 -30.24 4.42 -28.24
CA ALA A 23 -29.62 4.69 -26.95
C ALA A 23 -28.64 3.55 -26.62
N GLY A 24 -27.33 3.80 -26.76
CA GLY A 24 -26.28 2.90 -26.32
C GLY A 24 -25.92 3.18 -24.85
N THR A 25 -26.43 2.37 -23.94
CA THR A 25 -26.01 2.37 -22.52
C THR A 25 -24.73 1.53 -22.39
N LEU A 26 -23.58 2.20 -22.38
CA LEU A 26 -22.28 1.57 -22.10
C LEU A 26 -22.15 1.37 -20.59
N LEU A 27 -22.42 0.16 -20.10
CA LEU A 27 -22.23 -0.23 -18.71
C LEU A 27 -20.73 -0.43 -18.46
N VAL A 28 -20.06 0.62 -17.97
CA VAL A 28 -18.66 0.53 -17.53
C VAL A 28 -18.61 -0.27 -16.22
N LEU A 29 -18.21 -1.54 -16.31
CA LEU A 29 -17.77 -2.31 -15.16
C LEU A 29 -16.43 -1.73 -14.69
N ALA A 30 -16.50 -0.76 -13.77
CA ALA A 30 -15.35 -0.35 -12.98
C ALA A 30 -14.94 -1.55 -12.11
N GLY A 31 -13.93 -2.29 -12.56
CA GLY A 31 -13.29 -3.30 -11.72
C GLY A 31 -12.69 -2.61 -10.51
N THR A 32 -13.32 -2.75 -9.35
CA THR A 32 -12.69 -2.41 -8.08
C THR A 32 -11.62 -3.46 -7.84
N GLY A 33 -10.41 -3.17 -8.33
CA GLY A 33 -9.21 -3.86 -7.89
C GLY A 33 -9.10 -3.65 -6.39
N VAL A 34 -9.41 -4.68 -5.61
CA VAL A 34 -9.15 -4.68 -4.17
C VAL A 34 -7.64 -4.76 -4.03
N ALA A 35 -7.00 -3.60 -3.90
CA ALA A 35 -5.63 -3.56 -3.42
C ALA A 35 -5.67 -4.10 -1.99
N GLY A 36 -5.22 -5.34 -1.80
CA GLY A 36 -4.96 -5.89 -0.47
C GLY A 36 -3.81 -5.11 0.15
N GLY A 37 -4.13 -4.01 0.82
CA GLY A 37 -3.23 -3.38 1.76
C GLY A 37 -3.28 -4.14 3.08
N VAL A 38 -2.13 -4.31 3.72
CA VAL A 38 -2.08 -4.72 5.12
C VAL A 38 -2.60 -3.53 5.91
N GLU A 39 -3.81 -3.62 6.45
CA GLU A 39 -4.39 -2.54 7.26
C GLU A 39 -3.91 -2.72 8.70
N ALA A 40 -3.30 -1.67 9.26
CA ALA A 40 -2.84 -1.68 10.64
C ALA A 40 -4.00 -2.02 11.59
N LEU A 41 -3.75 -2.90 12.56
CA LEU A 41 -4.76 -3.25 13.55
C LEU A 41 -5.11 -2.03 14.41
N SER A 42 -6.41 -1.76 14.55
CA SER A 42 -6.89 -0.73 15.47
C SER A 42 -6.42 -0.98 16.91
N PRO A 43 -6.47 0.03 17.81
CA PRO A 43 -6.05 -0.14 19.21
C PRO A 43 -6.76 -1.30 19.93
N SER A 44 -8.05 -1.52 19.67
CA SER A 44 -8.80 -2.66 20.21
C SER A 44 -8.41 -3.98 19.53
N GLY A 45 -8.13 -3.94 18.22
CA GLY A 45 -7.58 -5.07 17.46
C GLY A 45 -6.25 -5.56 18.04
N LEU A 46 -5.30 -4.65 18.31
CA LEU A 46 -4.02 -4.98 18.93
C LEU A 46 -4.17 -5.61 20.31
N ARG A 47 -5.07 -5.08 21.16
CA ARG A 47 -5.37 -5.68 22.48
C ARG A 47 -5.97 -7.08 22.35
N THR A 48 -6.84 -7.28 21.37
CA THR A 48 -7.46 -8.58 21.08
C THR A 48 -6.40 -9.59 20.62
N LYS A 49 -5.51 -9.18 19.70
CA LYS A 49 -4.40 -10.01 19.23
C LYS A 49 -3.43 -10.36 20.37
N TYR A 50 -3.08 -9.38 21.21
CA TYR A 50 -2.23 -9.61 22.39
C TYR A 50 -2.82 -10.67 23.34
N ALA A 51 -4.11 -10.57 23.66
CA ALA A 51 -4.79 -11.56 24.50
C ALA A 51 -4.80 -12.96 23.87
N ALA A 52 -5.02 -13.03 22.54
CA ALA A 52 -5.05 -14.30 21.80
C ALA A 52 -3.67 -14.97 21.70
N LEU A 53 -2.59 -14.19 21.63
CA LEU A 53 -1.21 -14.68 21.50
C LEU A 53 -0.52 -14.97 22.86
N GLY A 54 -1.20 -14.75 23.99
CA GLY A 54 -0.61 -14.82 25.33
C GLY A 54 0.33 -16.02 25.57
N PRO A 55 -0.10 -17.28 25.31
CA PRO A 55 0.77 -18.44 25.46
C PRO A 55 2.01 -18.42 24.55
N GLN A 56 1.83 -18.01 23.29
CA GLN A 56 2.90 -17.95 22.29
C GLN A 56 3.92 -16.86 22.62
N LEU A 57 3.51 -15.75 23.23
CA LEU A 57 4.45 -14.70 23.68
C LEU A 57 5.30 -15.17 24.87
N VAL A 58 4.83 -16.09 25.71
CA VAL A 58 5.61 -16.58 26.85
C VAL A 58 6.56 -17.71 26.47
N SER A 59 6.14 -18.60 25.57
CA SER A 59 6.90 -19.79 25.19
C SER A 59 6.94 -19.98 23.68
N ASN A 60 8.05 -19.59 23.07
CA ASN A 60 8.31 -19.71 21.63
C ASN A 60 9.80 -19.92 21.37
N GLN A 61 10.13 -20.15 20.09
CA GLN A 61 11.49 -20.38 19.60
C GLN A 61 12.40 -19.14 19.60
N PHE A 62 11.86 -17.93 19.81
CA PHE A 62 12.61 -16.68 19.79
C PHE A 62 13.19 -16.32 21.16
N GLY A 63 12.76 -16.99 22.24
CA GLY A 63 13.29 -16.75 23.59
C GLY A 63 12.87 -15.42 24.22
N GLY A 64 11.80 -14.79 23.70
CA GLY A 64 11.25 -13.53 24.20
C GLY A 64 9.80 -13.34 23.76
N PRO A 65 9.14 -12.25 24.19
CA PRO A 65 7.72 -11.99 23.93
C PRO A 65 7.46 -11.56 22.48
N LEU A 66 7.60 -12.51 21.57
CA LEU A 66 7.56 -12.33 20.12
C LEU A 66 6.80 -13.46 19.44
N TYR A 67 5.95 -13.12 18.48
CA TYR A 67 5.26 -14.05 17.61
C TYR A 67 5.35 -13.56 16.16
N LEU A 68 5.76 -14.44 15.24
CA LEU A 68 5.82 -14.19 13.80
C LEU A 68 4.74 -15.03 13.12
N ASP A 69 3.80 -14.36 12.48
CA ASP A 69 2.87 -14.98 11.52
C ASP A 69 3.42 -14.75 10.13
N SER A 70 3.62 -15.81 9.33
CA SER A 70 4.17 -15.68 7.98
C SER A 70 3.32 -16.45 6.99
N ASN A 71 2.96 -15.78 5.91
CA ASN A 71 2.21 -16.34 4.81
C ASN A 71 2.98 -16.12 3.51
N GLU A 72 3.26 -17.20 2.80
CA GLU A 72 3.95 -17.15 1.52
C GLU A 72 3.10 -17.85 0.45
N THR A 73 2.93 -17.15 -0.65
CA THR A 73 2.31 -17.63 -1.88
C THR A 73 3.30 -17.44 -3.03
N PRO A 74 3.09 -18.06 -4.20
CA PRO A 74 3.99 -17.89 -5.35
C PRO A 74 4.17 -16.44 -5.83
N ARG A 75 3.31 -15.50 -5.39
CA ARG A 75 3.31 -14.09 -5.83
C ARG A 75 3.48 -13.07 -4.71
N GLN A 76 3.42 -13.49 -3.46
CA GLN A 76 3.42 -12.60 -2.29
C GLN A 76 4.01 -13.32 -1.10
N SER A 77 4.87 -12.63 -0.36
CA SER A 77 5.34 -13.02 0.96
C SER A 77 4.93 -11.93 1.93
N GLU A 78 4.30 -12.31 3.03
CA GLU A 78 3.80 -11.43 4.07
C GLU A 78 4.22 -11.98 5.43
N GLY A 79 4.52 -11.07 6.35
CA GLY A 79 4.93 -11.44 7.70
C GLY A 79 4.48 -10.38 8.69
N ASP A 80 3.67 -10.80 9.65
CA ASP A 80 3.30 -9.98 10.80
C ASP A 80 4.15 -10.35 12.00
N LEU A 81 4.77 -9.35 12.62
CA LEU A 81 5.53 -9.51 13.85
C LEU A 81 4.79 -8.85 15.02
N TYR A 82 4.38 -9.64 15.99
CA TYR A 82 3.73 -9.16 17.21
C TYR A 82 4.67 -9.32 18.39
N ALA A 83 5.00 -8.21 19.06
CA ALA A 83 5.91 -8.20 20.21
C ALA A 83 5.30 -7.47 21.40
N ALA A 84 5.59 -7.94 22.62
CA ALA A 84 5.32 -7.16 23.84
C ALA A 84 6.62 -6.48 24.30
N ILE A 85 6.61 -5.16 24.34
CA ILE A 85 7.75 -4.36 24.79
C ILE A 85 7.49 -3.94 26.24
N ASP A 86 8.30 -4.45 27.17
CA ASP A 86 8.22 -4.10 28.59
C ASP A 86 8.91 -2.75 28.86
N TYR A 87 8.34 -1.69 28.31
CA TYR A 87 8.85 -0.33 28.42
C TYR A 87 7.69 0.69 28.38
N PRO A 88 7.80 1.87 29.02
CA PRO A 88 6.70 2.85 29.03
C PRO A 88 6.28 3.27 27.62
N PHE A 89 4.99 3.11 27.30
CA PHE A 89 4.44 3.36 25.97
C PHE A 89 4.80 4.74 25.43
N ALA A 90 4.69 5.79 26.25
CA ALA A 90 5.02 7.16 25.82
C ALA A 90 6.47 7.27 25.33
N THR A 91 7.41 6.56 25.96
CA THR A 91 8.82 6.61 25.54
C THR A 91 9.04 5.83 24.25
N VAL A 92 8.43 4.64 24.12
CA VAL A 92 8.48 3.85 22.88
C VAL A 92 7.85 4.63 21.72
N SER A 93 6.67 5.22 21.96
CA SER A 93 5.92 5.96 20.95
C SER A 93 6.72 7.17 20.45
N THR A 94 7.28 7.99 21.35
CA THR A 94 8.13 9.12 20.95
C THR A 94 9.39 8.68 20.20
N ALA A 95 9.99 7.55 20.57
CA ALA A 95 11.15 7.02 19.84
C ALA A 95 10.77 6.53 18.43
N LEU A 96 9.63 5.85 18.27
CA LEU A 96 9.23 5.24 17.00
C LEU A 96 8.45 6.19 16.06
N ASP A 97 7.98 7.35 16.53
CA ASP A 97 7.40 8.42 15.70
C ASP A 97 8.46 9.27 14.97
N SER A 98 9.72 8.84 14.97
CA SER A 98 10.83 9.53 14.31
C SER A 98 11.38 8.69 13.17
N ALA A 99 11.30 9.22 11.94
CA ALA A 99 11.94 8.65 10.76
C ALA A 99 13.45 8.36 10.97
N GLY A 100 14.15 9.25 11.70
CA GLY A 100 15.57 9.06 12.02
C GLY A 100 15.82 7.83 12.88
N HIS A 101 14.95 7.57 13.87
CA HIS A 101 15.08 6.42 14.76
C HIS A 101 14.75 5.09 14.06
N TRP A 102 13.88 5.11 13.04
CA TRP A 102 13.73 3.94 12.17
C TRP A 102 15.04 3.59 11.45
N CYS A 103 15.84 4.59 11.06
CA CYS A 103 17.17 4.32 10.53
C CYS A 103 18.13 3.74 11.58
N ASP A 104 18.05 4.17 12.83
CA ASP A 104 18.82 3.60 13.94
C ASP A 104 18.46 2.12 14.18
N VAL A 105 17.21 1.72 13.92
CA VAL A 105 16.78 0.32 13.97
C VAL A 105 17.25 -0.45 12.73
N MET A 106 17.05 0.08 11.53
CA MET A 106 17.37 -0.62 10.28
C MET A 106 18.88 -0.88 10.09
N ILE A 107 19.73 -0.01 10.62
CA ILE A 107 21.19 -0.17 10.53
C ILE A 107 21.70 -1.36 11.35
N LEU A 108 20.90 -1.88 12.31
CA LEU A 108 21.26 -3.03 13.14
C LEU A 108 21.35 -4.32 12.32
N HIS A 109 20.65 -4.40 11.18
CA HIS A 109 20.73 -5.56 10.32
C HIS A 109 22.09 -5.60 9.58
N LEU A 110 22.77 -6.75 9.64
CA LEU A 110 24.15 -6.95 9.14
C LEU A 110 24.38 -6.59 7.65
N ASN A 111 23.29 -6.56 6.87
CA ASN A 111 23.30 -6.23 5.45
C ASN A 111 22.92 -4.77 5.16
N THR A 112 22.63 -3.94 6.16
CA THR A 112 22.38 -2.51 5.97
C THR A 112 23.71 -1.75 6.07
N LYS A 113 24.08 -1.04 5.01
CA LYS A 113 25.34 -0.26 4.94
C LYS A 113 25.14 1.22 5.23
N TYR A 114 23.93 1.72 5.00
CA TYR A 114 23.58 3.11 5.23
C TYR A 114 22.07 3.21 5.43
N CYS A 115 21.65 4.09 6.33
CA CYS A 115 20.29 4.58 6.42
C CYS A 115 20.33 6.05 6.79
N ARG A 116 19.53 6.88 6.11
CA ARG A 116 19.29 8.25 6.55
C ARG A 116 17.88 8.69 6.22
N ALA A 117 17.21 9.27 7.21
CA ALA A 117 15.97 9.99 7.01
C ALA A 117 16.26 11.36 6.37
N SER A 118 15.42 11.78 5.43
CA SER A 118 15.47 13.09 4.80
C SER A 118 14.05 13.62 4.64
N THR A 119 13.84 14.88 5.01
CA THR A 119 12.55 15.56 4.82
C THR A 119 12.74 16.70 3.83
N VAL A 120 12.01 16.66 2.72
CA VAL A 120 12.05 17.69 1.67
C VAL A 120 10.62 18.01 1.26
N GLY A 121 10.24 19.29 1.35
CA GLY A 121 8.89 19.74 0.95
C GLY A 121 7.75 19.08 1.75
N GLY A 122 8.00 18.65 2.99
CA GLY A 122 7.02 17.99 3.85
C GLY A 122 6.90 16.48 3.64
N ALA A 123 7.49 15.91 2.59
CA ALA A 123 7.64 14.47 2.43
C ALA A 123 8.88 13.99 3.18
N THR A 124 8.79 12.85 3.87
CA THR A 124 9.91 12.24 4.60
C THR A 124 10.21 10.88 4.02
N ASP A 125 11.46 10.64 3.65
CA ASP A 125 11.92 9.37 3.11
C ASP A 125 13.07 8.78 3.95
N LEU A 126 13.20 7.46 3.95
CA LEU A 126 14.38 6.74 4.45
C LEU A 126 15.20 6.21 3.27
N ASP A 127 16.40 6.76 3.04
CA ASP A 127 17.35 6.23 2.05
C ASP A 127 18.18 5.11 2.67
N LEU A 128 17.78 3.88 2.38
CA LEU A 128 18.43 2.66 2.84
C LEU A 128 19.35 2.09 1.76
N ARG A 129 20.55 1.66 2.15
CA ARG A 129 21.49 0.93 1.28
C ARG A 129 21.73 -0.46 1.81
N ILE A 130 21.25 -1.45 1.08
CA ILE A 130 21.38 -2.87 1.39
C ILE A 130 22.56 -3.44 0.61
N GLY A 131 23.49 -4.07 1.31
CA GLY A 131 24.71 -4.64 0.76
C GLY A 131 24.96 -6.07 1.23
N LYS A 132 26.16 -6.56 0.94
CA LYS A 132 26.66 -7.84 1.42
C LYS A 132 27.05 -7.75 2.89
N LYS A 133 27.17 -8.88 3.58
CA LYS A 133 27.70 -8.93 4.95
C LYS A 133 29.10 -8.28 5.09
N LEU A 134 29.97 -8.48 4.10
CA LEU A 134 31.33 -7.93 4.08
C LEU A 134 31.35 -6.44 3.73
N ASP A 135 32.52 -5.82 3.88
CA ASP A 135 32.73 -4.42 3.48
C ASP A 135 32.44 -4.24 1.99
N GLN A 136 31.67 -3.19 1.71
CA GLN A 136 31.19 -2.88 0.38
C GLN A 136 31.06 -1.34 0.23
N PRO A 137 31.57 -0.73 -0.85
CA PRO A 137 31.34 0.68 -1.11
C PRO A 137 29.84 0.99 -1.27
N LEU A 138 29.37 2.08 -0.64
CA LEU A 138 27.96 2.49 -0.68
C LEU A 138 27.41 2.67 -2.10
N SER A 139 28.24 3.09 -3.05
CA SER A 139 27.88 3.27 -4.46
C SER A 139 27.46 1.97 -5.16
N THR A 140 27.83 0.81 -4.60
CA THR A 140 27.50 -0.51 -5.15
C THR A 140 26.41 -1.24 -4.36
N ALA A 141 25.94 -0.65 -3.27
CA ALA A 141 24.86 -1.20 -2.46
C ALA A 141 23.49 -0.88 -3.08
N THR A 142 22.57 -1.83 -3.00
CA THR A 142 21.22 -1.69 -3.53
C THR A 142 20.47 -0.62 -2.73
N ARG A 143 19.95 0.38 -3.43
CA ARG A 143 19.14 1.42 -2.82
C ARG A 143 17.70 0.95 -2.64
N LEU A 144 17.14 1.19 -1.46
CA LEU A 144 15.73 1.07 -1.14
C LEU A 144 15.30 2.39 -0.51
N LEU A 145 14.26 3.01 -1.08
CA LEU A 145 13.75 4.30 -0.62
C LEU A 145 12.34 4.06 -0.06
N PHE A 146 12.18 4.21 1.25
CA PHE A 146 10.87 4.14 1.88
C PHE A 146 10.28 5.52 2.04
N SER A 147 9.00 5.69 1.70
CA SER A 147 8.19 6.83 2.13
C SER A 147 7.76 6.59 3.57
N TYR A 148 8.03 7.56 4.45
CA TYR A 148 7.66 7.51 5.87
C TYR A 148 6.36 8.27 6.12
N HIS A 149 5.42 7.62 6.80
CA HIS A 149 4.17 8.23 7.24
C HIS A 149 3.85 7.88 8.68
N ALA A 150 3.79 8.88 9.56
CA ALA A 150 3.15 8.72 10.88
C ALA A 150 1.63 8.83 10.69
N VAL A 151 0.95 7.70 10.57
CA VAL A 151 -0.49 7.62 10.28
C VAL A 151 -1.31 8.05 11.49
N ALA A 152 -0.91 7.63 12.69
CA ALA A 152 -1.52 8.04 13.95
C ALA A 152 -0.49 8.08 15.08
N ALA A 153 -0.46 9.16 15.86
CA ALA A 153 0.36 9.29 17.05
C ALA A 153 -0.50 9.85 18.20
N THR A 154 -0.92 9.00 19.11
CA THR A 154 -1.76 9.33 20.26
C THR A 154 -1.14 8.80 21.55
N PRO A 155 -1.60 9.23 22.74
CA PRO A 155 -1.05 8.74 24.00
C PRO A 155 -1.26 7.23 24.27
N GLN A 156 -2.07 6.52 23.47
CA GLN A 156 -2.33 5.09 23.63
C GLN A 156 -2.17 4.26 22.34
N TYR A 157 -1.77 4.89 21.23
CA TYR A 157 -1.65 4.22 19.93
C TYR A 157 -0.67 4.97 19.03
N LEU A 158 0.22 4.21 18.39
CA LEU A 158 1.13 4.68 17.37
C LEU A 158 0.95 3.78 16.14
N ASP A 159 0.90 4.41 14.98
CA ASP A 159 0.83 3.77 13.68
C ASP A 159 1.77 4.50 12.72
N VAL A 160 2.76 3.77 12.21
CA VAL A 160 3.79 4.27 11.32
C VAL A 160 3.88 3.33 10.13
N GLU A 161 3.77 3.89 8.93
CA GLU A 161 3.87 3.17 7.68
C GLU A 161 5.18 3.52 6.96
N LEU A 162 5.82 2.48 6.41
CA LEU A 162 6.99 2.59 5.55
C LEU A 162 6.71 1.86 4.23
N SER A 163 6.49 2.62 3.16
CA SER A 163 6.12 2.03 1.86
C SER A 163 7.18 2.27 0.79
N ALA A 164 7.34 1.31 -0.12
CA ALA A 164 8.23 1.45 -1.28
C ALA A 164 7.64 0.74 -2.51
N PRO A 165 7.59 1.38 -3.68
CA PRO A 165 7.03 0.77 -4.88
C PRO A 165 7.86 -0.40 -5.40
N SER A 166 9.17 -0.38 -5.17
CA SER A 166 10.14 -1.37 -5.66
C SER A 166 11.21 -1.66 -4.61
N GLY A 167 11.72 -2.88 -4.60
CA GLY A 167 12.83 -3.27 -3.74
C GLY A 167 13.86 -4.18 -4.42
N PRO A 168 14.78 -4.74 -3.63
CA PRO A 168 15.84 -5.60 -4.14
C PRO A 168 15.32 -6.82 -4.91
N PHE A 169 16.11 -7.30 -5.87
CA PHE A 169 15.83 -8.56 -6.59
C PHE A 169 14.48 -8.60 -7.33
N GLY A 170 13.94 -7.45 -7.76
CA GLY A 170 12.71 -7.39 -8.55
C GLY A 170 11.41 -7.48 -7.74
N THR A 171 11.52 -7.40 -6.41
CA THR A 171 10.37 -7.26 -5.50
C THR A 171 9.75 -5.88 -5.61
N SER A 172 8.48 -5.76 -5.22
CA SER A 172 7.71 -4.52 -5.32
C SER A 172 6.58 -4.48 -4.31
N ASN A 173 5.91 -3.33 -4.20
CA ASN A 173 4.73 -3.13 -3.35
C ASN A 173 5.00 -3.38 -1.85
N TYR A 174 6.09 -2.83 -1.32
CA TYR A 174 6.37 -2.84 0.11
C TYR A 174 5.39 -1.92 0.84
N ARG A 175 4.75 -2.45 1.88
CA ARG A 175 3.78 -1.79 2.76
C ARG A 175 3.94 -2.33 4.17
#